data_AF-A0ABD3SJN3-F1
#
_entry.id   AF-A0ABD3SJN3-F1
#
_cell.length_a   1.000
_cell.length_b   1.000
_cell.length_c   1.000
_cell.angle_alpha   90.00
_cell.angle_beta   90.00
_cell.angle_gamma   90.00
#
_symmetry.space_group_name_H-M   'P 1'
#
loop_
_entity.id
_entity.type
_entity.pdbx_description
1 polymer ?
#
loop_
_entity_poly.entity_id
_entity_poly.type
_entity_poly.pdbx_seq_one_letter_code
_entity_poly.pdbx_strand_id
1 'polypeptide(L)'
;MIAAASDAIWNNRAACGRRYKVTCTGATNQGVPHPCTGQSVVVRIVDYCPPGCRGTIDLSQEAFSIIANPDAGKIKIQFDQ
;
A
#
# COMPACT_ATOMS: atom_id res chain seq x y z
N MET A 1 -9.95 3.87 -5.59
CA MET A 1 -8.80 2.95 -5.43
C MET A 1 -9.05 2.03 -4.25
N ILE A 2 -8.56 0.79 -4.31
CA ILE A 2 -8.79 -0.25 -3.28
C ILE A 2 -7.48 -0.84 -2.80
N ALA A 3 -7.51 -1.47 -1.62
CA ALA A 3 -6.39 -2.20 -1.04
C ALA A 3 -6.86 -3.35 -0.15
N ALA A 4 -5.96 -4.31 0.09
CA ALA A 4 -6.09 -5.32 1.14
C ALA A 4 -5.28 -4.91 2.38
N ALA A 5 -5.80 -5.20 3.57
CA ALA A 5 -5.13 -4.90 4.83
C ALA A 5 -4.47 -6.15 5.41
N SER A 6 -3.21 -6.06 5.84
CA SER A 6 -2.58 -7.12 6.62
C SER A 6 -3.07 -7.12 8.07
N ASP A 7 -2.62 -8.09 8.87
CA ASP A 7 -2.97 -8.20 10.30
C ASP A 7 -2.70 -6.93 11.11
N ALA A 8 -1.72 -6.10 10.69
CA ALA A 8 -1.42 -4.83 11.34
C ALA A 8 -2.58 -3.82 11.26
N ILE A 9 -3.47 -3.95 10.29
CA ILE A 9 -4.60 -3.03 10.04
C ILE A 9 -5.94 -3.76 10.15
N TRP A 10 -6.03 -5.00 9.66
CA TRP A 10 -7.28 -5.73 9.42
C TRP A 10 -8.25 -5.73 10.61
N ASN A 11 -7.71 -5.85 11.83
CA ASN A 11 -8.45 -5.74 13.10
C ASN A 11 -9.75 -6.56 13.10
N ASN A 12 -9.63 -7.87 12.80
CA ASN A 12 -10.76 -8.79 12.69
C ASN A 12 -11.93 -8.23 11.85
N ARG A 13 -11.64 -7.84 10.59
CA ARG A 13 -12.58 -7.22 9.63
C ARG A 13 -13.00 -5.77 9.94
N ALA A 14 -12.68 -5.22 11.12
CA ALA A 14 -13.08 -3.85 11.47
C ALA A 14 -12.42 -2.75 10.60
N ALA A 15 -11.37 -3.09 9.84
CA ALA A 15 -10.77 -2.18 8.86
C ALA A 15 -11.52 -2.10 7.53
N CYS A 16 -12.38 -3.08 7.21
CA CYS A 16 -13.12 -3.08 5.94
C CYS A 16 -13.96 -1.79 5.81
N GLY A 17 -13.88 -1.16 4.64
CA GLY A 17 -14.55 0.12 4.36
C GLY A 17 -13.80 1.37 4.83
N ARG A 18 -12.81 1.25 5.73
CA ARG A 18 -11.95 2.37 6.13
C ARG A 18 -11.14 2.86 4.93
N ARG A 19 -10.84 4.16 4.93
CA ARG A 19 -10.00 4.80 3.93
C ARG A 19 -8.65 5.13 4.54
N TYR A 20 -7.61 5.09 3.73
CA TYR A 20 -6.27 5.49 4.11
C TYR A 20 -5.66 6.33 2.99
N LYS A 21 -5.07 7.46 3.35
CA LYS A 21 -4.14 8.17 2.47
C LYS A 21 -2.78 7.48 2.59
N VAL A 22 -2.19 7.11 1.45
CA VAL A 22 -0.93 6.38 1.36
C VAL A 22 0.05 7.18 0.52
N THR A 23 1.28 7.31 1.01
CA THR A 23 2.38 8.03 0.34
C THR A 23 3.63 7.18 0.32
N CYS A 24 4.30 7.10 -0.83
CA CYS A 24 5.60 6.45 -0.94
C CYS A 24 6.68 7.29 -0.27
N THR A 25 7.54 6.65 0.54
CA THR A 25 8.64 7.32 1.26
C THR A 25 10.02 6.77 0.90
N GLY A 26 10.10 5.69 0.11
CA GLY A 26 11.36 5.23 -0.44
C GLY A 26 11.36 3.79 -0.93
N ALA A 27 12.53 3.35 -1.40
CA ALA A 27 12.76 2.01 -1.91
C ALA A 27 12.88 0.94 -0.82
N THR A 28 12.64 -0.31 -1.22
CA THR A 28 12.99 -1.51 -0.42
C THR A 28 14.01 -2.41 -1.12
N ASN A 29 14.27 -2.20 -2.42
CA ASN A 29 15.20 -2.98 -3.21
C ASN A 29 16.16 -2.09 -4.02
N GLN A 30 17.23 -2.70 -4.55
CA GLN A 30 18.27 -2.02 -5.32
C GLN A 30 17.93 -1.84 -6.81
N GLY A 31 16.96 -2.59 -7.35
CA GLY A 31 16.58 -2.52 -8.76
C GLY A 31 15.87 -1.22 -9.12
N VAL A 32 15.12 -0.64 -8.18
CA VAL A 32 14.43 0.65 -8.35
C VAL A 32 14.76 1.57 -7.17
N PRO A 33 15.90 2.30 -7.21
CA PRO A 33 16.39 3.09 -6.07
C PRO A 33 15.52 4.32 -5.76
N HIS A 34 14.79 4.85 -6.75
CA HIS A 34 13.91 6.01 -6.60
C HIS A 34 12.50 5.69 -7.11
N PRO A 35 11.71 4.89 -6.36
CA PRO A 35 10.44 4.41 -6.86
C PRO A 35 9.32 5.45 -6.74
N CYS A 36 9.42 6.41 -5.82
CA CYS A 36 8.31 7.29 -5.48
C CYS A 36 8.07 8.37 -6.56
N THR A 37 6.79 8.62 -6.87
CA THR A 37 6.37 9.70 -7.79
C THR A 37 6.26 11.06 -7.11
N GLY A 38 6.24 11.09 -5.77
CA GLY A 38 5.94 12.29 -4.97
C GLY A 38 4.45 12.52 -4.73
N GLN A 39 3.57 11.64 -5.22
CA GLN A 39 2.13 11.74 -5.04
C GLN A 39 1.63 10.88 -3.87
N SER A 40 0.39 11.13 -3.45
CA SER A 40 -0.36 10.30 -2.50
C SER A 40 -1.64 9.77 -3.14
N VAL A 41 -2.15 8.64 -2.65
CA VAL A 41 -3.42 8.05 -3.09
C VAL A 41 -4.29 7.74 -1.87
N VAL A 42 -5.61 7.94 -2.00
CA VAL A 42 -6.58 7.46 -1.01
C VAL A 42 -7.17 6.13 -1.46
N VAL A 43 -7.01 5.10 -0.65
CA VAL A 43 -7.54 3.75 -0.90
C VAL A 43 -8.60 3.37 0.13
N ARG A 44 -9.55 2.53 -0.27
CA ARG A 44 -10.49 1.88 0.65
C ARG A 44 -10.08 0.43 0.88
N ILE A 45 -10.05 -0.02 2.13
CA ILE A 45 -9.82 -1.42 2.46
C ILE A 45 -11.06 -2.23 2.06
N VAL A 46 -10.88 -3.23 1.20
CA VAL A 46 -11.96 -4.11 0.74
C VAL A 46 -11.64 -5.59 0.89
N ASP A 47 -10.39 -5.93 1.23
CA ASP A 47 -9.94 -7.31 1.35
C ASP A 47 -8.93 -7.48 2.49
N TYR A 48 -8.67 -8.73 2.84
CA TYR A 48 -7.68 -9.14 3.84
C TYR A 48 -6.44 -9.72 3.16
N CYS A 49 -5.26 -9.28 3.59
CA CYS A 49 -3.99 -9.83 3.16
C CYS A 49 -3.44 -10.76 4.24
N PRO A 50 -3.59 -12.10 4.10
CA PRO A 50 -3.18 -13.06 5.13
C PRO A 50 -1.65 -13.13 5.31
N PRO A 51 -1.16 -13.78 6.38
CA PRO A 51 0.25 -14.07 6.55
C PRO A 51 0.87 -14.69 5.29
N GLY A 52 1.87 -14.00 4.72
CA GLY A 52 2.46 -14.34 3.42
C GLY A 52 2.29 -13.23 2.37
N CYS A 53 1.28 -12.39 2.52
CA CYS A 53 1.20 -11.11 1.83
C CYS A 53 2.30 -10.18 2.36
N ARG A 54 3.26 -9.83 1.49
CA ARG A 54 4.53 -9.20 1.88
C ARG A 54 4.42 -7.69 2.19
N GLY A 55 3.23 -7.15 2.44
CA GLY A 55 2.97 -5.71 2.64
C GLY A 55 2.07 -5.39 3.84
N THR A 56 2.16 -4.16 4.36
CA THR A 56 1.26 -3.64 5.42
C THR A 56 -0.12 -3.27 4.84
N ILE A 57 -0.12 -2.65 3.67
CA ILE A 57 -1.29 -2.36 2.83
C ILE A 57 -0.93 -2.87 1.44
N ASP A 58 -1.71 -3.79 0.90
CA ASP A 58 -1.54 -4.31 -0.46
C ASP A 58 -2.41 -3.51 -1.41
N LEU A 59 -1.78 -2.62 -2.17
CA LEU A 59 -2.46 -1.67 -3.03
C LEU A 59 -2.87 -2.37 -4.33
N SER A 60 -4.06 -2.04 -4.85
CA SER A 60 -4.36 -2.32 -6.26
C SER A 60 -3.26 -1.75 -7.16
N GLN A 61 -3.00 -2.41 -8.30
CA GLN A 61 -1.97 -2.02 -9.25
C GLN A 61 -2.08 -0.54 -9.65
N GLU A 62 -3.30 -0.09 -9.91
CA GLU A 62 -3.58 1.29 -10.31
C GLU A 62 -3.30 2.29 -9.17
N ALA A 63 -3.45 1.86 -7.91
CA ALA A 63 -3.19 2.70 -6.74
C ALA A 63 -1.69 2.80 -6.48
N PHE A 64 -1.00 1.67 -6.64
CA PHE A 64 0.45 1.62 -6.55
C PHE A 64 1.10 2.51 -7.60
N SER A 65 0.66 2.44 -8.86
CA SER A 65 1.24 3.23 -9.96
C SER A 65 1.10 4.75 -9.80
N ILE A 66 0.14 5.21 -8.97
CA ILE A 66 0.03 6.64 -8.65
C ILE A 66 1.18 7.10 -7.76
N ILE A 67 1.59 6.30 -6.78
CA ILE A 67 2.56 6.72 -5.75
C ILE A 67 3.98 6.21 -6.03
N ALA A 68 4.13 5.16 -6.83
CA ALA A 68 5.43 4.58 -7.15
C ALA A 68 5.50 3.82 -8.47
N ASN A 69 6.71 3.63 -8.99
CA ASN A 69 7.02 2.76 -10.12
C ASN A 69 6.64 1.29 -9.80
N PRO A 70 5.69 0.68 -10.53
CA PRO A 70 5.27 -0.71 -10.34
C PRO A 70 6.39 -1.75 -10.34
N ASP A 71 7.46 -1.53 -11.11
CA ASP A 71 8.61 -2.45 -11.17
C ASP A 71 9.33 -2.59 -9.83
N ALA A 72 9.13 -1.64 -8.91
CA ALA A 72 9.66 -1.74 -7.56
C ALA A 72 9.01 -2.90 -6.79
N GLY A 73 7.74 -3.22 -7.05
CA GLY A 73 6.96 -4.28 -6.40
C GLY A 73 6.68 -4.08 -4.90
N LYS A 74 7.60 -3.46 -4.15
CA LYS A 74 7.49 -3.15 -2.72
C LYS A 74 8.23 -1.84 -2.41
N ILE A 75 7.56 -0.98 -1.66
CA ILE A 75 8.06 0.34 -1.27
C ILE A 75 7.87 0.57 0.24
N LYS A 76 8.61 1.53 0.79
CA LYS A 76 8.31 2.09 2.10
C LYS A 76 7.16 3.09 1.93
N ILE A 77 6.22 3.07 2.86
CA ILE A 77 5.05 3.94 2.84
C ILE A 77 4.86 4.61 4.19
N GLN A 78 4.24 5.78 4.15
CA GLN A 78 3.52 6.38 5.27
C GLN A 78 2.02 6.34 4.94
N PHE A 79 1.19 6.11 5.96
CA PHE A 79 -0.26 6.12 5.80
C PHE A 79 -0.98 6.72 7.01
N ASP A 80 -2.10 7.37 6.75
CA ASP A 80 -3.01 7.98 7.71
C ASP A 80 -4.47 7.64 7.33
N GLN A 81 -5.34 7.48 8.33
CA GLN A 81 -6.74 7.08 8.15
C GLN A 81 -7.65 8.29 7.93
#